data_AF-D0UYS2-F1
#
_entry.id   AF-D0UYS2-F1
#
_cell.length_a   1.000
_cell.length_b   1.000
_cell.length_c   1.000
_cell.angle_alpha   90.00
_cell.angle_beta   90.00
_cell.angle_gamma   90.00
#
_symmetry.space_group_name_H-M   'P 1'
#
loop_
_entity.id
_entity.type
_entity.pdbx_description
1 polymer ?
#
loop_
_entity_poly.entity_id
_entity_poly.type
_entity_poly.pdbx_seq_one_letter_code
_entity_poly.pdbx_strand_id
1 'polypeptide(L)' 'SSVRLNSSVIRSQMLENSFRIDTAIKKFETVVPIIPLIGSLAKAKFCNVSGHPISKPFRADSSDF' A
#
# COMPACT_ATOMS: atom_id res chain seq x y z
N SER A 1 -21.31 28.76 -25.01
CA SER A 1 -21.50 27.30 -25.01
C SER A 1 -20.69 26.64 -23.90
N SER A 2 -21.22 26.62 -22.67
CA SER A 2 -20.57 26.11 -21.44
C SER A 2 -20.64 24.59 -21.25
N VAL A 3 -21.28 23.87 -22.17
CA VAL A 3 -21.60 22.43 -22.05
C VAL A 3 -20.37 21.53 -22.22
N ARG A 4 -19.28 22.02 -22.83
CA ARG A 4 -18.03 21.25 -23.05
C ARG A 4 -17.16 21.09 -21.81
N LEU A 5 -17.23 22.01 -20.84
CA LEU A 5 -16.37 21.98 -19.66
C LEU A 5 -16.77 20.88 -18.66
N ASN A 6 -18.05 20.51 -18.60
CA ASN A 6 -18.57 19.54 -17.63
C ASN A 6 -18.22 18.08 -17.99
N SER A 7 -18.17 17.74 -19.28
CA SER A 7 -17.84 16.38 -19.73
C SER A 7 -16.42 15.97 -19.37
N SER A 8 -15.45 16.89 -19.52
CA SER A 8 -14.06 16.65 -19.13
C SER A 8 -13.92 16.43 -17.62
N VAL A 9 -14.64 17.20 -16.80
CA VAL A 9 -14.63 17.03 -15.34
C VAL A 9 -15.22 15.68 -14.93
N ILE A 10 -16.35 15.27 -15.53
CA ILE A 10 -16.96 13.96 -15.29
C ILE A 10 -15.99 12.84 -15.68
N ARG A 11 -15.34 12.94 -16.84
CA ARG A 11 -14.38 11.94 -17.31
C ARG A 11 -13.14 11.84 -16.41
N SER A 12 -12.60 12.98 -15.96
CA SER A 12 -11.47 13.01 -15.02
C SER A 12 -11.85 12.39 -13.67
N GLN A 13 -13.04 12.70 -13.16
CA GLN A 13 -13.53 12.12 -11.90
C GLN A 13 -13.74 10.61 -12.02
N MET A 14 -14.27 10.13 -13.14
CA MET A 14 -14.41 8.70 -13.39
C MET A 14 -13.04 8.00 -13.45
N LEU A 15 -12.05 8.62 -14.11
CA LEU A 15 -10.71 8.08 -14.20
C LEU A 15 -10.02 8.04 -12.82
N GLU A 16 -10.18 9.08 -12.01
CA GLU A 16 -9.65 9.12 -10.64
C GLU A 16 -10.31 8.06 -9.75
N ASN A 17 -11.64 7.90 -9.85
CA ASN A 17 -12.36 6.87 -9.09
C ASN A 17 -11.94 5.46 -9.52
N SER A 18 -11.84 5.19 -10.82
CA SER A 18 -11.36 3.90 -11.34
C SER A 18 -9.92 3.62 -10.90
N PHE A 19 -9.03 4.61 -10.94
CA PHE A 19 -7.66 4.48 -10.47
C PHE A 19 -7.57 4.18 -8.96
N ARG A 20 -8.41 4.84 -8.15
CA ARG A 20 -8.51 4.57 -6.70
C ARG A 20 -9.04 3.17 -6.42
N ILE A 21 -10.02 2.70 -7.18
CA ILE A 21 -10.58 1.34 -7.06
C ILE A 21 -9.54 0.30 -7.47
N ASP A 22 -8.87 0.46 -8.60
CA ASP A 22 -7.78 -0.43 -9.05
C ASP A 22 -6.67 -0.52 -8.01
N THR A 23 -6.24 0.62 -7.48
CA THR A 23 -5.24 0.69 -6.42
C THR A 23 -5.73 0.00 -5.14
N ALA A 24 -7.00 0.16 -4.76
CA ALA A 24 -7.57 -0.47 -3.58
C ALA A 24 -7.68 -1.99 -3.73
N ILE A 25 -8.13 -2.47 -4.90
CA ILE A 25 -8.19 -3.91 -5.23
C ILE A 25 -6.78 -4.49 -5.21
N LYS A 26 -5.81 -3.86 -5.87
CA LYS A 26 -4.42 -4.32 -5.89
C LYS A 26 -3.79 -4.32 -4.50
N LYS A 27 -4.10 -3.32 -3.65
CA LYS A 27 -3.70 -3.32 -2.24
C LYS A 27 -4.36 -4.45 -1.47
N PHE A 28 -5.63 -4.75 -1.70
CA PHE A 28 -6.31 -5.86 -1.04
C PHE A 28 -5.69 -7.21 -1.44
N GLU A 29 -5.52 -7.44 -2.75
CA GLU A 29 -4.87 -8.63 -3.33
C GLU A 29 -3.42 -8.82 -2.84
N THR A 30 -2.74 -7.75 -2.45
CA THR A 30 -1.38 -7.82 -1.86
C THR A 30 -1.40 -7.91 -0.34
N VAL A 31 -2.34 -7.24 0.34
CA VAL A 31 -2.49 -7.29 1.80
C VAL A 31 -2.90 -8.69 2.26
N VAL A 32 -3.83 -9.35 1.56
CA VAL A 32 -4.26 -10.73 1.87
C VAL A 32 -3.07 -11.72 1.95
N PRO A 33 -2.13 -11.77 0.98
CA PRO A 33 -0.93 -12.61 1.06
C PRO A 33 0.19 -12.04 1.95
N ILE A 34 0.23 -10.72 2.21
CA ILE A 34 1.19 -10.13 3.15
C ILE A 34 0.87 -10.51 4.61
N ILE A 35 -0.40 -10.64 4.99
CA ILE A 35 -0.80 -11.05 6.35
C ILE A 35 -0.17 -12.40 6.77
N PRO A 36 -0.29 -13.51 6.01
CA PRO A 36 0.36 -14.77 6.35
C PRO A 36 1.88 -14.69 6.27
N LEU A 37 2.45 -13.81 5.43
CA LEU A 37 3.89 -13.55 5.42
C LEU A 37 4.35 -12.89 6.73
N ILE A 38 3.66 -11.85 7.21
CA ILE A 38 3.92 -11.23 8.51
C ILE A 38 3.77 -12.26 9.63
N GLY A 39 2.74 -13.11 9.59
CA GLY A 39 2.58 -14.20 10.53
C GLY A 39 3.74 -15.20 10.52
N SER A 40 4.26 -15.54 9.34
CA SER A 40 5.41 -16.44 9.18
C SER A 40 6.70 -15.82 9.71
N LEU A 41 6.94 -14.54 9.41
CA LEU A 41 8.08 -13.77 9.91
C LEU A 41 8.00 -13.58 11.43
N ALA A 42 6.80 -13.37 11.98
CA ALA A 42 6.58 -13.25 13.41
C ALA A 42 6.81 -14.58 14.14
N LYS A 43 6.36 -15.70 13.56
CA LYS A 43 6.66 -17.05 14.06
C LYS A 43 8.16 -17.33 14.04
N ALA A 44 8.87 -16.87 13.02
CA ALA A 44 10.32 -16.95 12.91
C ALA A 44 11.10 -15.90 13.74
N LYS A 45 10.42 -15.12 14.59
CA LYS A 45 11.00 -14.09 15.48
C LYS A 45 11.69 -12.93 14.77
N PHE A 46 11.43 -12.70 13.48
CA PHE A 46 11.94 -11.55 12.74
C PHE A 46 11.20 -10.25 13.09
N CYS A 47 9.88 -10.32 13.19
CA CYS A 47 9.02 -9.20 13.55
C CYS A 47 7.96 -9.61 14.58
N ASN A 48 7.23 -8.65 15.14
CA ASN A 48 6.06 -8.93 15.98
C ASN A 48 4.81 -9.13 15.11
N VAL A 49 3.68 -9.45 15.74
CA VAL A 49 2.40 -9.67 15.04
C VAL A 49 1.89 -8.44 14.28
N SER A 50 2.38 -7.24 14.61
CA SER A 50 2.09 -6.00 13.88
C SER A 50 3.13 -5.69 12.78
N GLY A 51 4.08 -6.59 12.52
CA GLY A 51 5.07 -6.46 11.46
C GLY A 51 6.32 -5.65 11.83
N HIS A 52 6.46 -5.19 13.07
CA HIS A 52 7.63 -4.43 13.52
C HIS A 52 8.80 -5.36 13.81
N PRO A 53 10.00 -5.10 13.29
CA PRO A 53 11.17 -5.93 13.53
C PRO A 53 11.48 -6.02 15.03
N ILE A 54 11.79 -7.23 15.51
CA ILE A 54 12.10 -7.48 16.93
C ILE A 54 13.56 -7.12 17.23
N SER A 55 14.46 -7.34 16.28
CA SER A 55 15.85 -6.91 16.40
C SER A 55 16.02 -5.49 15.89
N LYS A 56 17.02 -4.76 16.44
CA LYS A 56 17.56 -3.59 15.75
C LYS A 56 17.92 -4.05 14.34
N PRO A 57 17.37 -3.43 13.28
CA PRO A 57 17.81 -3.77 11.93
C PRO A 57 19.33 -3.55 11.90
N PHE A 58 20.06 -4.60 11.51
CA PHE A 58 21.51 -4.52 11.34
C PHE A 58 21.93 -3.37 10.40
N ARG A 59 20.98 -2.85 9.62
CA ARG A 59 21.17 -1.82 8.60
C ARG A 59 20.23 -0.63 8.76
N ALA A 60 20.23 0.00 9.94
CA ALA A 60 19.71 1.37 10.11
C ALA A 60 20.70 2.32 10.79
N ASP A 61 21.97 1.91 10.96
CA ASP A 61 23.03 2.75 11.53
C ASP A 61 24.01 3.30 10.47
N SER A 62 23.72 3.12 9.18
CA SER A 62 24.62 3.51 8.08
C SER A 62 24.13 4.74 7.29
N SER A 63 23.36 5.64 7.92
CA SER A 63 22.83 6.85 7.27
C SER A 63 22.95 8.09 8.16
N ASP A 64 24.00 8.17 8.97
CA ASP A 64 24.42 9.41 9.63
C ASP A 64 25.70 9.98 8.98
N PHE A 65 25.72 10.03 7.63
CA PHE A 65 26.67 10.79 6.83
C PHE A 65 25.96 11.53 5.70
#